data_AF-A0A9E2JZP1-F1
#
_entry.id   AF-A0A9E2JZP1-F1
#
_cell.length_a   1.000
_cell.length_b   1.000
_cell.length_c   1.000
_cell.angle_alpha   90.00
_cell.angle_beta   90.00
_cell.angle_gamma   90.00
#
_symmetry.space_group_name_H-M   'P 1'
#
loop_
_entity.id
_entity.type
_entity.pdbx_description
1 polymer ?
#
loop_
_entity_poly.entity_id
_entity_poly.type
_entity_poly.pdbx_seq_one_letter_code
_entity_poly.pdbx_strand_id
1 'polypeptide(L)'
;VVDDALQGITHVVRGADLCDNTARQIVLQHALGLPTPRYLHVPLVRGANGEKLSKQNGAQALDLSDPLARLREAAAVLDLPDAPAQVGREACLTAWTQAWAARFGPTR
;
A
#
# COMPACT_ATOMS: atom_id res chain seq x y z
N VAL A 1 -15.05 3.75 -7.32
CA VAL A 1 -16.31 4.12 -6.63
C VAL A 1 -17.41 3.11 -6.92
N VAL A 2 -17.98 3.08 -8.13
CA VAL A 2 -19.05 2.12 -8.47
C VAL A 2 -18.54 0.69 -8.38
N ASP A 3 -17.39 0.39 -8.98
CA ASP A 3 -16.78 -0.96 -8.90
C ASP A 3 -16.45 -1.38 -7.47
N ASP A 4 -15.89 -0.47 -6.67
CA ASP A 4 -15.57 -0.74 -5.26
C ASP A 4 -16.84 -1.13 -4.47
N ALA A 5 -17.96 -0.43 -4.72
CA ALA A 5 -19.22 -0.74 -4.08
C ALA A 5 -19.82 -2.07 -4.56
N LEU A 6 -19.76 -2.34 -5.88
CA LEU A 6 -20.22 -3.61 -6.46
C LEU A 6 -19.41 -4.81 -5.94
N GLN A 7 -18.12 -4.61 -5.67
CA GLN A 7 -17.23 -5.64 -5.13
C GLN A 7 -17.28 -5.73 -3.59
N GLY A 8 -18.04 -4.87 -2.91
CA GLY A 8 -18.14 -4.86 -1.45
C GLY A 8 -16.83 -4.46 -0.74
N ILE A 9 -16.00 -3.61 -1.37
CA ILE A 9 -14.76 -3.13 -0.78
C ILE A 9 -15.05 -2.29 0.46
N THR A 10 -14.54 -2.72 1.62
CA THR A 10 -14.72 -2.03 2.90
C THR A 10 -13.53 -1.18 3.31
N HIS A 11 -12.34 -1.49 2.79
CA HIS A 11 -11.08 -0.82 3.08
C HIS A 11 -10.32 -0.58 1.77
N VAL A 12 -9.95 0.67 1.52
CA VAL A 12 -9.13 1.05 0.36
C VAL A 12 -7.74 1.45 0.87
N VAL A 13 -6.75 0.61 0.57
CA VAL A 13 -5.33 0.86 0.88
C VAL A 13 -4.61 1.22 -0.42
N ARG A 14 -4.07 2.43 -0.53
CA ARG A 14 -3.45 2.95 -1.77
C ARG A 14 -2.38 4.00 -1.51
N GLY A 15 -1.63 4.41 -2.53
CA GLY A 15 -0.60 5.44 -2.39
C GLY A 15 -1.13 6.82 -1.99
N ALA A 16 -0.33 7.58 -1.23
CA ALA A 16 -0.68 8.93 -0.75
C ALA A 16 -0.87 9.97 -1.86
N ASP A 17 -0.44 9.69 -3.09
CA ASP A 17 -0.71 10.51 -4.27
C ASP A 17 -2.19 10.57 -4.65
N LEU A 18 -3.00 9.64 -4.15
CA LEU A 18 -4.44 9.59 -4.40
C LEU A 18 -5.26 10.24 -3.27
N CYS A 19 -4.61 10.84 -2.26
CA CYS A 19 -5.29 11.41 -1.10
C CYS A 19 -6.33 12.46 -1.50
N ASP A 20 -5.95 13.42 -2.35
CA ASP A 20 -6.82 14.52 -2.79
C ASP A 20 -8.06 14.05 -3.55
N ASN A 21 -7.97 12.91 -4.24
CA ASN A 21 -9.10 12.33 -4.96
C ASN A 21 -10.14 11.70 -4.00
N THR A 22 -9.74 11.37 -2.77
CA THR A 22 -10.61 10.71 -1.78
C THR A 22 -11.82 11.56 -1.44
N ALA A 23 -11.65 12.87 -1.25
CA ALA A 23 -12.77 13.77 -0.96
C ALA A 23 -13.83 13.77 -2.08
N ARG A 24 -13.38 13.81 -3.34
CA ARG A 24 -14.26 13.76 -4.52
C ARG A 24 -14.98 12.40 -4.61
N GLN A 25 -14.27 11.31 -4.33
CA GLN A 25 -14.84 9.97 -4.33
C GLN A 25 -15.91 9.78 -3.24
N ILE A 26 -15.70 10.34 -2.04
CA ILE A 26 -16.68 10.32 -0.94
C ILE A 26 -17.95 11.09 -1.33
N VAL A 27 -17.80 12.29 -1.90
CA VAL A 27 -18.96 13.07 -2.39
C VAL A 27 -19.75 12.27 -3.43
N LEU A 28 -19.06 11.60 -4.37
CA LEU A 28 -19.72 10.75 -5.36
C LEU A 28 -20.40 9.53 -4.73
N GLN A 29 -19.78 8.88 -3.73
CA GLN A 29 -20.40 7.77 -2.99
C GLN A 29 -21.71 8.20 -2.34
N HIS A 30 -21.72 9.34 -1.65
CA HIS A 30 -22.92 9.89 -1.04
C HIS A 30 -24.00 10.23 -2.06
N ALA A 31 -23.63 10.88 -3.17
CA ALA A 31 -24.58 11.23 -4.23
C ALA A 31 -25.24 9.99 -4.88
N LEU A 32 -24.53 8.86 -4.90
CA LEU A 32 -25.01 7.59 -5.43
C LEU A 32 -25.64 6.68 -4.37
N GLY A 33 -25.70 7.10 -3.09
CA GLY A 33 -26.20 6.26 -1.99
C GLY A 33 -25.34 5.03 -1.69
N LEU A 34 -24.05 5.07 -2.04
CA LEU A 34 -23.10 3.97 -1.86
C LEU A 34 -22.40 4.04 -0.49
N PRO A 35 -21.98 2.90 0.08
CA PRO A 35 -21.19 2.89 1.32
C PRO A 35 -19.84 3.58 1.13
N THR A 36 -19.38 4.27 2.19
CA THR A 36 -18.04 4.88 2.23
C THR A 36 -17.05 3.91 2.88
N PRO A 37 -16.01 3.44 2.17
CA PRO A 37 -15.00 2.56 2.75
C PRO A 37 -14.05 3.32 3.69
N ARG A 38 -13.29 2.58 4.50
CA ARG A 38 -12.19 3.15 5.29
C ARG A 38 -10.96 3.31 4.40
N TYR A 39 -10.27 4.43 4.51
CA TYR A 39 -9.11 4.74 3.66
C TYR A 39 -7.80 4.70 4.46
N LEU A 40 -6.78 4.09 3.86
CA LEU A 40 -5.40 4.17 4.33
C LEU A 40 -4.50 4.55 3.15
N HIS A 41 -3.74 5.63 3.33
CA HIS A 41 -2.81 6.13 2.32
C HIS A 41 -1.37 5.80 2.73
N VAL A 42 -0.70 4.94 1.96
CA VAL A 42 0.68 4.52 2.24
C VAL A 42 1.69 5.51 1.63
N PRO A 43 2.89 5.65 2.24
CA PRO A 43 3.93 6.56 1.75
C PRO A 43 4.31 6.31 0.29
N LEU A 44 4.72 7.36 -0.40
CA LEU A 44 5.28 7.25 -1.75
C LEU A 44 6.75 6.90 -1.67
N VAL A 45 7.17 5.95 -2.53
CA VAL A 45 8.60 5.70 -2.74
C VAL A 45 9.21 6.92 -3.44
N ARG A 46 10.32 7.40 -2.91
CA ARG A 46 11.08 8.52 -3.48
C ARG A 46 12.42 8.02 -3.99
N GLY A 47 12.88 8.57 -5.12
CA GLY A 47 14.23 8.33 -5.63
C GLY A 47 15.29 9.01 -4.75
N ALA A 48 16.56 8.73 -5.02
CA ALA A 48 17.68 9.33 -4.30
C ALA A 48 17.72 10.89 -4.38
N ASN A 49 17.08 11.45 -5.41
CA ASN A 49 16.91 12.89 -5.60
C ASN A 49 15.69 13.48 -4.85
N GLY A 50 14.96 12.67 -4.07
CA GLY A 50 13.77 13.09 -3.32
C GLY A 50 12.48 13.17 -4.15
N GLU A 51 12.56 13.00 -5.47
CA GLU A 51 11.39 13.01 -6.34
C GLU A 51 10.59 11.71 -6.22
N LYS A 52 9.30 11.78 -6.53
CA LYS A 52 8.43 10.58 -6.58
C LYS A 52 8.98 9.62 -7.64
N LEU A 53 9.19 8.36 -7.26
CA LEU A 53 9.43 7.29 -8.22
C LEU A 53 8.16 7.12 -9.05
N SER A 54 8.23 7.52 -10.32
CA SER A 54 7.12 7.43 -11.26
C SER A 54 7.63 6.98 -12.62
N LYS A 55 6.76 6.36 -13.44
CA LYS A 55 7.10 5.99 -14.82
C LYS A 55 7.54 7.20 -15.65
N GLN A 56 7.03 8.39 -15.35
CA GLN A 56 7.44 9.63 -16.01
C GLN A 56 8.83 10.10 -15.57
N ASN A 57 9.26 9.74 -14.37
CA ASN A 57 10.58 10.08 -13.79
C ASN A 57 11.61 8.95 -13.95
N GLY A 58 11.42 8.05 -14.92
CA GLY A 58 12.39 6.99 -15.20
C GLY A 58 12.44 5.87 -14.17
N ALA A 59 11.35 5.62 -13.43
CA ALA A 59 11.27 4.45 -12.56
C ALA A 59 11.53 3.17 -13.36
N GLN A 60 12.62 2.47 -13.01
CA GLN A 60 12.94 1.18 -13.62
C GLN A 60 11.84 0.17 -13.33
N ALA A 61 11.66 -0.78 -14.24
CA ALA A 61 10.82 -1.94 -13.98
C ALA A 61 11.36 -2.69 -12.77
N LEU A 62 10.46 -3.36 -12.04
CA LEU A 62 10.86 -4.17 -10.89
C LEU A 62 11.78 -5.30 -11.36
N ASP A 63 13.02 -5.32 -10.87
CA ASP A 63 13.93 -6.44 -11.09
C ASP A 63 13.52 -7.63 -10.23
N LEU A 64 13.15 -8.73 -10.88
CA LEU A 64 12.66 -9.96 -10.26
C LEU A 64 13.76 -11.01 -10.08
N SER A 65 15.04 -10.68 -10.31
CA SER A 65 16.17 -11.59 -10.10
C SER A 65 16.33 -11.98 -8.63
N ASP A 66 16.08 -11.04 -7.72
CA ASP A 66 15.98 -11.27 -6.27
C ASP A 66 14.68 -10.65 -5.71
N PRO A 67 13.56 -11.39 -5.78
CA PRO A 67 12.28 -10.90 -5.27
C PRO A 67 12.27 -10.66 -3.76
N LEU A 68 13.09 -11.37 -3.00
CA LEU A 68 13.13 -11.20 -1.54
C LEU A 68 13.83 -9.88 -1.17
N ALA A 69 14.90 -9.52 -1.87
CA ALA A 69 15.52 -8.20 -1.73
C ALA A 69 14.52 -7.07 -2.02
N ARG A 70 13.77 -7.17 -3.13
CA ARG A 70 12.73 -6.17 -3.47
C ARG A 70 11.63 -6.09 -2.42
N LEU A 71 11.19 -7.22 -1.86
CA LEU A 71 10.22 -7.24 -0.78
C LEU A 71 10.76 -6.59 0.50
N ARG A 72 12.04 -6.80 0.83
CA ARG A 72 12.70 -6.14 1.97
C ARG A 72 12.75 -4.62 1.79
N GLU A 73 13.10 -4.14 0.59
CA GLU A 73 13.06 -2.71 0.26
C GLU A 73 11.65 -2.13 0.42
N ALA A 74 10.63 -2.83 -0.06
CA ALA A 74 9.24 -2.41 0.11
C ALA A 74 8.80 -2.41 1.58
N ALA A 75 9.19 -3.42 2.35
CA ALA A 75 8.90 -3.51 3.78
C ALA A 75 9.52 -2.33 4.55
N ALA A 76 10.76 -1.96 4.23
CA ALA A 76 11.43 -0.79 4.83
C ALA A 76 10.67 0.51 4.54
N VAL A 77 10.18 0.72 3.31
CA VAL A 77 9.36 1.90 2.96
C VAL A 77 8.05 1.95 3.76
N LEU A 78 7.46 0.78 4.04
CA LEU A 78 6.25 0.66 4.85
C LEU A 78 6.53 0.70 6.36
N ASP A 79 7.79 0.92 6.77
CA ASP A 79 8.20 0.96 8.17
C ASP A 79 7.79 -0.34 8.91
N LEU A 80 8.05 -1.46 8.23
CA LEU A 80 7.90 -2.83 8.75
C LEU A 80 9.25 -3.37 9.22
N PRO A 81 9.27 -4.29 10.21
CA PRO A 81 10.51 -4.78 10.80
C PRO A 81 11.38 -5.52 9.78
N ASP A 82 12.70 -5.44 9.95
CA ASP A 82 13.64 -6.21 9.15
C ASP A 82 13.38 -7.72 9.28
N ALA A 83 13.27 -8.40 8.15
CA ALA A 83 13.17 -9.85 8.13
C ALA A 83 14.57 -10.48 8.28
N PRO A 84 14.73 -11.55 9.08
CA PRO A 84 16.04 -12.16 9.28
C PRO A 84 16.66 -12.64 7.96
N ALA A 85 17.98 -12.48 7.81
CA ALA A 85 18.69 -12.69 6.54
C ALA A 85 18.55 -14.12 5.99
N GLN A 86 18.39 -15.12 6.87
CA GLN A 86 18.36 -16.56 6.56
C GLN A 86 16.94 -17.15 6.46
N VAL A 87 15.91 -16.32 6.47
CA VAL A 87 14.51 -16.77 6.44
C VAL A 87 13.96 -16.72 5.02
N GLY A 88 13.23 -17.76 4.62
CA GLY A 88 12.61 -17.84 3.30
C GLY A 88 11.50 -16.79 3.10
N ARG A 89 11.15 -16.53 1.83
CA ARG A 89 10.15 -15.52 1.43
C ARG A 89 8.82 -15.63 2.17
N GLU A 90 8.29 -16.83 2.31
CA GLU A 90 7.00 -17.07 2.97
C GLU A 90 7.02 -16.65 4.44
N ALA A 91 8.06 -17.04 5.17
CA ALA A 91 8.19 -16.67 6.57
C ALA A 91 8.42 -15.15 6.75
N CYS A 92 9.10 -14.48 5.81
CA CYS A 92 9.20 -13.02 5.79
C CYS A 92 7.81 -12.37 5.59
N LEU A 93 7.04 -12.83 4.60
CA LEU A 93 5.68 -12.32 4.34
C LEU A 93 4.75 -12.54 5.53
N THR A 94 4.83 -13.69 6.20
CA THR A 94 4.06 -13.98 7.41
C THR A 94 4.40 -12.99 8.54
N ALA A 95 5.70 -12.76 8.79
CA ALA A 95 6.14 -11.81 9.82
C ALA A 95 5.68 -10.38 9.51
N TRP A 96 5.83 -9.91 8.26
CA TRP A 96 5.38 -8.58 7.86
C TRP A 96 3.85 -8.43 7.90
N THR A 97 3.10 -9.46 7.55
CA THR A 97 1.63 -9.45 7.65
C THR A 97 1.18 -9.32 9.11
N GLN A 98 1.86 -10.02 10.03
CA GLN A 98 1.61 -9.90 11.47
C GLN A 98 1.95 -8.50 12.01
N ALA A 99 3.11 -7.96 11.62
CA ALA A 99 3.51 -6.61 12.00
C ALA A 99 2.53 -5.55 11.47
N TRP A 100 2.08 -5.69 10.23
CA TRP A 100 1.06 -4.83 9.64
C TRP A 100 -0.26 -4.92 10.40
N ALA A 101 -0.71 -6.14 10.71
CA ALA A 101 -1.94 -6.35 11.47
C ALA A 101 -1.86 -5.77 12.89
N ALA A 102 -0.70 -5.80 13.54
CA ALA A 102 -0.51 -5.16 14.84
C ALA A 102 -0.64 -3.62 14.76
N ARG A 103 -0.27 -3.01 13.63
CA ARG A 103 -0.28 -1.55 13.45
C ARG A 103 -1.61 -1.02 12.90
N PHE A 104 -2.22 -1.73 11.96
CA PHE A 104 -3.37 -1.26 11.18
C PHE A 104 -4.54 -2.25 11.17
N GLY A 105 -4.40 -3.42 11.79
CA GLY A 105 -5.48 -4.38 11.94
C GLY A 105 -6.65 -3.79 12.72
N PRO A 106 -7.83 -4.40 12.62
CA PRO A 106 -8.97 -3.98 13.41
C PRO A 106 -8.61 -4.06 14.90
N THR A 107 -8.67 -2.93 15.60
CA THR A 107 -8.77 -2.91 17.06
C THR A 107 -10.02 -3.70 17.43
N ARG A 108 -9.83 -4.82 18.15
CA ARG A 108 -10.94 -5.58 18.72
C ARG A 108 -11.80 -4.71 19.64
#